data_AF-A0AAV8ZXZ9-F1
#
_entry.id   AF-A0AAV8ZXZ9-F1
#
_cell.length_a   1.000
_cell.length_b   1.000
_cell.length_c   1.000
_cell.angle_alpha   90.00
_cell.angle_beta   90.00
_cell.angle_gamma   90.00
#
_symmetry.space_group_name_H-M   'P 1'
#
loop_
_entity.id
_entity.type
_entity.pdbx_description
1 polymer ?
#
loop_
_entity_poly.entity_id
_entity_poly.type
_entity_poly.pdbx_seq_one_letter_code
_entity_poly.pdbx_strand_id
1 'polypeptide(L)' 'MERVSATFGGKLDILVNNVGTILLRPVEDISDEEYNLIMATNLESGFHLSQLAHSLMRQSGRAT' A
#
# COMPACT_ATOMS: atom_id res chain seq x y z
N MET A 1 5.40 -10.69 4.14
CA MET A 1 5.59 -10.09 5.49
C MET A 1 6.44 -10.94 6.44
N GLU A 2 6.71 -12.21 6.15
CA GLU A 2 7.56 -13.07 6.99
C GLU A 2 8.96 -12.51 7.24
N ARG A 3 9.65 -12.02 6.19
CA ARG A 3 10.96 -11.38 6.34
C ARG A 3 10.91 -10.16 7.26
N VAL A 4 9.92 -9.28 7.07
CA VAL A 4 9.69 -8.09 7.93
C VAL A 4 9.45 -8.53 9.37
N SER A 5 8.61 -9.54 9.59
CA SER A 5 8.36 -10.11 10.91
C SER A 5 9.64 -10.62 11.58
N ALA A 6 10.46 -11.39 10.85
CA ALA A 6 11.73 -11.91 11.37
C ALA A 6 12.73 -10.79 11.68
N THR A 7 12.83 -9.77 10.82
CA THR A 7 13.74 -8.64 10.99
C THR A 7 13.37 -7.76 12.19
N PHE A 8 12.07 -7.54 12.44
CA PHE A 8 11.60 -6.62 13.48
C PHE A 8 10.97 -7.32 14.70
N GLY A 9 11.23 -8.61 14.89
CA GLY A 9 10.75 -9.36 16.07
C GLY A 9 9.23 -9.43 16.18
N GLY A 10 8.53 -9.59 15.06
CA GLY A 10 7.07 -9.71 14.99
C GLY A 10 6.31 -8.39 15.07
N LYS A 11 6.99 -7.25 15.20
CA LYS A 11 6.35 -5.95 15.42
C LYS A 11 6.73 -4.97 14.32
N LEU A 12 5.76 -4.20 13.85
CA LEU A 12 5.99 -3.11 12.90
C LEU A 12 5.30 -1.86 13.41
N ASP A 13 6.04 -0.80 13.73
CA ASP A 13 5.42 0.42 14.26
C ASP A 13 4.85 1.32 13.15
N ILE A 14 5.53 1.39 12.01
CA ILE A 14 5.19 2.33 10.93
C ILE A 14 5.25 1.60 9.59
N LEU A 15 4.17 1.73 8.81
CA LEU A 15 4.13 1.41 7.39
C LEU A 15 3.98 2.72 6.61
N VAL A 16 4.85 2.96 5.62
CA VAL A 16 4.77 4.12 4.74
C VAL A 16 4.39 3.68 3.34
N ASN A 17 3.13 3.88 2.96
CA ASN A 17 2.66 3.67 1.59
C ASN A 17 2.94 4.95 0.77
N ASN A 18 4.12 5.02 0.17
CA ASN A 18 4.57 6.21 -0.57
C ASN A 18 4.41 6.10 -2.09
N VAL A 19 4.24 4.89 -2.64
CA VAL A 19 4.23 4.71 -4.09
C VAL A 19 3.02 5.40 -4.71
N GLY A 20 3.26 6.08 -5.82
CA GLY A 20 2.23 6.75 -6.59
C GLY A 20 2.73 7.09 -7.98
N THR A 21 1.83 7.04 -8.95
CA THR A 21 2.02 7.54 -10.30
C THR A 21 0.95 8.58 -10.63
N ILE A 22 1.25 9.48 -11.57
CA ILE A 22 0.33 10.49 -12.05
C ILE A 22 0.31 10.46 -13.57
N LEU A 23 -0.91 10.48 -14.13
CA LEU A 23 -1.15 10.67 -15.55
C LEU A 23 -1.98 11.93 -15.71
N LEU A 24 -1.38 12.95 -16.34
CA LEU A 24 -2.01 14.26 -16.49
C LEU A 24 -2.50 14.44 -17.92
N ARG A 25 -3.79 14.19 -18.12
CA ARG A 25 -4.50 14.34 -19.39
C ARG A 25 -5.94 14.84 -19.14
N PRO A 26 -6.62 15.38 -20.15
CA PRO A 26 -8.07 15.56 -20.10
C PRO A 26 -8.78 14.26 -19.68
N VAL A 27 -9.83 14.36 -18.88
CA VAL A 27 -10.49 13.16 -18.30
C VAL A 27 -11.12 12.27 -19.38
N GLU A 28 -11.59 12.88 -20.46
CA GLU A 28 -12.16 12.22 -21.63
C GLU A 28 -11.14 11.43 -22.47
N ASP A 29 -9.84 11.69 -22.26
CA ASP A 29 -8.74 11.05 -22.98
C ASP A 29 -8.12 9.87 -22.21
N ILE A 30 -8.52 9.65 -20.95
CA ILE A 30 -7.93 8.61 -20.10
C ILE A 30 -8.49 7.25 -20.49
N SER A 31 -7.62 6.32 -20.86
CA SER A 31 -8.03 4.95 -21.17
C SER A 31 -8.33 4.14 -19.90
N ASP A 32 -9.10 3.06 -20.03
CA ASP A 32 -9.35 2.14 -18.91
C ASP A 32 -8.05 1.54 -18.38
N GLU A 33 -7.08 1.23 -19.25
CA GLU A 33 -5.76 0.74 -18.86
C GLU A 33 -4.97 1.76 -18.04
N GLU A 34 -5.00 3.03 -18.44
CA GLU A 34 -4.37 4.12 -17.72
C GLU A 34 -5.00 4.34 -16.34
N TYR A 35 -6.35 4.32 -16.27
CA TYR A 35 -7.08 4.37 -15.01
C TYR A 35 -6.69 3.20 -14.09
N ASN A 36 -6.71 1.97 -14.63
CA ASN A 36 -6.37 0.77 -13.87
C ASN A 36 -4.93 0.83 -13.35
N LEU A 37 -3.98 1.37 -14.12
CA LEU A 37 -2.61 1.55 -13.68
C LEU A 37 -2.51 2.50 -12.47
N ILE A 38 -3.24 3.63 -12.51
CA ILE A 38 -3.29 4.58 -11.40
C ILE A 38 -3.91 3.94 -10.16
N MET A 39 -5.03 3.22 -10.32
CA MET A 39 -5.71 2.57 -9.20
C MET A 39 -4.87 1.46 -8.57
N ALA A 40 -4.28 0.60 -9.39
CA ALA A 40 -3.37 -0.45 -8.94
C ALA A 40 -2.18 0.14 -8.16
N THR A 41 -1.59 1.23 -8.67
CA THR A 41 -0.40 1.83 -8.09
C THR A 41 -0.71 2.64 -6.83
N ASN A 42 -1.72 3.51 -6.85
CA ASN A 42 -1.90 4.54 -5.83
C ASN A 42 -2.86 4.10 -4.71
N LEU A 43 -3.84 3.24 -5.03
CA LEU A 43 -4.85 2.80 -4.06
C LEU A 43 -4.62 1.34 -3.64
N GLU A 44 -4.68 0.42 -4.60
CA GLU A 44 -4.68 -1.01 -4.31
C GLU A 44 -3.38 -1.46 -3.66
N SER A 45 -2.24 -0.92 -4.09
CA SER A 45 -0.93 -1.23 -3.48
C SER A 45 -0.92 -0.93 -1.98
N GLY A 46 -1.37 0.27 -1.58
CA GLY A 46 -1.40 0.70 -0.18
C GLY A 46 -2.41 -0.09 0.62
N PHE A 47 -3.57 -0.41 0.05
CA PHE A 47 -4.58 -1.26 0.68
C PHE A 47 -4.04 -2.67 0.96
N HIS A 48 -3.49 -3.35 -0.04
CA HIS A 48 -2.98 -4.71 0.10
C HIS A 48 -1.77 -4.78 1.03
N LEU A 49 -0.84 -3.83 0.96
CA LEU A 49 0.29 -3.76 1.89
C LEU A 49 -0.17 -3.54 3.34
N SER A 50 -1.19 -2.69 3.54
CA SER A 50 -1.77 -2.46 4.86
C SER A 50 -2.44 -3.73 5.42
N GLN A 51 -3.18 -4.48 4.61
CA GLN A 51 -3.74 -5.77 5.03
C GLN A 51 -2.66 -6.76 5.48
N LEU A 52 -1.58 -6.86 4.71
CA LEU A 52 -0.46 -7.75 5.04
C LEU A 52 0.28 -7.30 6.31
N ALA A 53 0.46 -6.00 6.49
CA ALA A 53 1.17 -5.42 7.64
C ALA A 53 0.32 -5.42 8.93
N HIS A 54 -1.00 -5.47 8.81
CA HIS A 54 -1.94 -5.23 9.91
C HIS A 54 -1.63 -6.05 11.16
N SER A 55 -1.38 -7.36 11.02
CA SER A 55 -1.07 -8.21 12.19
C SER A 55 0.20 -7.76 12.94
N LEU A 56 1.24 -7.35 12.21
CA LEU A 56 2.49 -6.86 12.81
C LEU A 56 2.31 -5.49 13.46
N MET A 57 1.48 -4.64 12.87
CA MET A 57 1.13 -3.32 13.41
C MET A 57 0.17 -3.42 14.62
N ARG A 58 -0.68 -4.44 14.66
CA ARG A 58 -1.51 -4.73 15.82
C ARG A 58 -0.66 -5.23 16.99
N GLN A 59 0.34 -6.08 16.72
CA GLN A 59 1.30 -6.56 17.73
C GLN A 59 2.18 -5.45 18.33
N SER A 60 2.38 -4.33 17.60
CA SER A 60 3.05 -3.13 18.11
C SER A 60 2.08 -2.11 18.77
N GLY A 61 0.78 -2.40 18.80
CA GLY A 61 -0.24 -1.49 19.34
C GLY A 61 -0.54 -0.27 18.46
N ARG A 62 -0.26 -0.35 17.15
CA ARG A 62 -0.42 0.74 16.17
C ARG A 62 -1.62 0.57 15.24
N ALA A 63 -2.27 -0.59 15.24
CA ALA A 63 -3.48 -0.87 14.48
C ALA A 63 -4.55 -1.51 15.38
N THR A 64 -5.82 -1.19 15.11
CA THR A 64 -7.00 -1.66 15.87
C THR A 64 -7.52 -2.99 15.36
#